data_AF-A0A1X7VSD4-F1
#
_entry.id   AF-A0A1X7VSD4-F1
#
_cell.length_a   1.000
_cell.length_b   1.000
_cell.length_c   1.000
_cell.angle_alpha   90.00
_cell.angle_beta   90.00
_cell.angle_gamma   90.00
#
_symmetry.space_group_name_H-M   'P 1'
#
loop_
_entity.id
_entity.type
_entity.pdbx_description
1 polymer ?
#
loop_
_entity_poly.entity_id
_entity_poly.type
_entity_poly.pdbx_seq_one_letter_code
_entity_poly.pdbx_strand_id
1 'polypeptide(L)'
;VGSGKEELQAEAIAIFKLAAHYNILIEPEWLPREQNEVADYLSRIVDYDDWEMLHGGVWEELLQIKDPKLLPLVQGLKRTVLNSRAGSTIRKYTGAFSRWKQRADDQSGIQSFPVVPLHFTLYLQHLSDQAQSRAAVEEAINAVSWVNQAMGLQPISQDPFVKTVAAGLQQALAKPKKKEPVTAAMLRDLVDAAGLTPSLSSTRTIAMAVIAFAAFLRFDEP
;
A
#
# COMPACT_ATOMS: atom_id res chain seq x y z
N VAL A 1 28.94 -3.13 -11.11
CA VAL A 1 27.93 -2.63 -12.06
C VAL A 1 26.93 -1.83 -11.23
N GLY A 2 26.90 -0.50 -11.40
CA GLY A 2 26.15 0.41 -10.53
C GLY A 2 24.64 0.37 -10.77
N SER A 3 23.88 0.95 -9.84
CA SER A 3 22.44 1.17 -9.99
C SER A 3 22.18 2.08 -11.20
N GLY A 4 21.21 1.74 -12.06
CA GLY A 4 20.82 2.56 -13.22
C GLY A 4 20.02 3.82 -12.85
N LYS A 5 19.85 4.12 -11.56
CA LYS A 5 19.17 5.32 -11.07
C LYS A 5 20.18 6.38 -10.71
N GLU A 6 20.06 7.54 -11.35
CA GLU A 6 21.02 8.65 -11.26
C GLU A 6 21.18 9.18 -9.83
N GLU A 7 20.07 9.30 -9.08
CA GLU A 7 20.08 9.69 -7.67
C GLU A 7 20.91 8.71 -6.81
N LEU A 8 20.70 7.40 -6.96
CA LEU A 8 21.46 6.42 -6.19
C LEU A 8 22.95 6.40 -6.54
N GLN A 9 23.29 6.75 -7.78
CA GLN A 9 24.67 6.87 -8.23
C GLN A 9 25.34 8.13 -7.65
N ALA A 10 24.61 9.26 -7.57
CA ALA A 10 25.10 10.48 -6.96
C ALA A 10 25.43 10.27 -5.48
N GLU A 11 24.57 9.56 -4.76
CA GLU A 11 24.72 9.29 -3.33
C GLU A 11 25.89 8.34 -3.08
N ALA A 12 26.05 7.30 -3.91
CA ALA A 12 27.20 6.40 -3.84
C ALA A 12 28.53 7.15 -4.07
N ILE A 13 28.56 8.10 -5.00
CA ILE A 13 29.73 8.95 -5.24
C ILE A 13 29.99 9.89 -4.06
N ALA A 14 28.95 10.44 -3.43
CA ALA A 14 29.09 11.27 -2.24
C ALA A 14 29.69 10.48 -1.06
N ILE A 15 29.21 9.26 -0.83
CA ILE A 15 29.75 8.34 0.18
C ILE A 15 31.22 8.03 -0.11
N PHE A 16 31.56 7.72 -1.36
CA PHE A 16 32.96 7.45 -1.75
C PHE A 16 33.88 8.65 -1.50
N LYS A 17 33.44 9.87 -1.87
CA LYS A 17 34.21 11.10 -1.63
C LYS A 17 34.43 11.36 -0.15
N LEU A 18 33.40 11.13 0.67
CA LEU A 18 33.46 11.27 2.11
C LEU A 18 34.46 10.25 2.70
N ALA A 19 34.36 8.99 2.30
CA ALA A 19 35.26 7.94 2.74
C ALA A 19 36.71 8.24 2.37
N ALA A 20 36.97 8.71 1.15
CA ALA A 20 38.30 9.13 0.71
C ALA A 20 38.82 10.33 1.51
N HIS A 21 37.97 11.32 1.81
CA HIS A 21 38.36 12.50 2.58
C HIS A 21 38.77 12.16 4.01
N TYR A 22 38.05 11.24 4.66
CA TYR A 22 38.34 10.81 6.03
C TYR A 22 39.24 9.57 6.12
N ASN A 23 39.80 9.13 4.99
CA ASN A 23 40.64 7.92 4.91
C ASN A 23 39.96 6.66 5.49
N ILE A 24 38.64 6.55 5.27
CA ILE A 24 37.83 5.40 5.64
C ILE A 24 37.94 4.37 4.52
N LEU A 25 38.48 3.20 4.85
CA LEU A 25 38.54 2.07 3.95
C LEU A 25 37.20 1.31 4.01
N ILE A 26 36.50 1.20 2.88
CA ILE A 26 35.27 0.41 2.75
C ILE A 26 35.62 -0.87 2.01
N GLU A 27 35.79 -1.96 2.75
CA GLU A 27 35.98 -3.28 2.18
C GLU A 27 34.63 -4.01 2.10
N PRO A 28 34.17 -4.41 0.90
CA PRO A 28 32.95 -5.19 0.79
C PRO A 28 33.22 -6.62 1.27
N GLU A 29 32.82 -6.92 2.50
CA GLU A 29 32.85 -8.27 3.04
C GLU A 29 31.50 -8.95 2.79
N TRP A 30 31.53 -10.16 2.20
CA TRP A 30 30.32 -10.95 2.05
C TRP A 30 29.98 -11.61 3.40
N LEU A 31 28.86 -11.18 4.00
CA LEU A 31 28.38 -11.76 5.25
C LEU A 31 27.48 -12.97 4.96
N PRO A 32 27.80 -14.17 5.52
CA PRO A 32 26.92 -15.32 5.47
C PRO A 32 25.52 -14.97 5.98
N ARG A 33 24.49 -15.57 5.37
CA ARG A 33 23.09 -15.22 5.67
C ARG A 33 22.70 -15.44 7.13
N GLU A 34 23.32 -16.43 7.77
CA GLU A 34 23.19 -16.74 9.21
C GLU A 34 23.68 -15.58 10.09
N GLN A 35 24.70 -14.84 9.64
CA GLN A 35 25.22 -13.66 10.35
C GLN A 35 24.41 -12.39 10.05
N ASN A 36 23.53 -12.44 9.04
CA ASN A 36 22.64 -11.35 8.68
C ASN A 36 21.29 -11.43 9.39
N GLU A 37 21.05 -12.45 10.22
CA GLU A 37 19.82 -12.63 10.99
C GLU A 37 19.54 -11.45 11.93
N VAL A 38 20.59 -10.86 12.52
CA VAL A 38 20.47 -9.67 13.37
C VAL A 38 20.02 -8.46 12.56
N ALA A 39 20.59 -8.23 11.37
CA ALA A 39 20.17 -7.13 10.50
C ALA A 39 18.75 -7.35 9.94
N ASP A 40 18.41 -8.59 9.58
CA ASP A 40 17.06 -8.97 9.16
C ASP A 40 16.06 -8.75 10.31
N TYR A 41 16.42 -9.14 11.54
CA TYR A 41 15.65 -8.88 12.75
C TYR A 41 15.47 -7.39 13.00
N LEU A 42 16.55 -6.61 13.00
CA LEU A 42 16.54 -5.16 13.17
C LEU A 42 15.72 -4.46 12.08
N SER A 43 15.77 -4.91 10.82
CA SER A 43 14.93 -4.38 9.74
C SER A 43 13.44 -4.65 9.92
N ARG A 44 13.10 -5.71 10.65
CA ARG A 44 11.73 -6.11 11.01
C ARG A 44 11.25 -5.45 12.30
N ILE A 45 12.15 -4.94 13.13
CA ILE A 45 11.78 -4.01 14.19
C ILE A 45 11.20 -2.78 13.49
N VAL A 46 9.98 -2.41 13.89
CA VAL A 46 9.36 -1.17 13.46
C VAL A 46 10.25 -0.05 13.99
N ASP A 47 10.83 0.74 13.10
CA ASP A 47 11.66 1.87 13.48
C ASP A 47 10.82 2.82 14.32
N TYR A 48 11.24 3.02 15.57
CA TYR A 48 10.48 3.76 16.57
C TYR A 48 10.72 5.27 16.45
N ASP A 49 11.19 5.75 15.30
CA ASP A 49 11.12 7.16 14.92
C ASP A 49 9.83 7.52 14.15
N ASP A 50 8.99 6.52 13.80
CA ASP A 50 7.66 6.72 13.19
C ASP A 50 6.62 7.40 14.12
N TRP A 51 7.01 7.80 15.33
CA TRP A 51 6.14 8.46 16.31
C TRP A 51 5.80 9.89 15.89
N GLU A 52 6.56 10.47 14.95
CA GLU A 52 6.28 11.79 14.38
C GLU A 52 4.86 11.87 13.78
N MET A 53 4.30 10.75 13.33
CA MET A 53 2.94 10.71 12.80
C MET A 53 1.85 10.79 13.86
N LEU A 54 2.17 10.50 15.13
CA LEU A 54 1.22 10.45 16.26
C LEU A 54 1.40 11.63 17.23
N HIS A 55 1.55 12.84 16.67
CA HIS A 55 1.51 14.12 17.39
C HIS A 55 0.32 14.94 16.88
N GLY A 56 -0.86 14.71 17.45
CA GLY A 56 -2.09 15.39 17.03
C GLY A 56 -3.35 14.62 17.40
N GLY A 57 -4.51 15.24 17.25
CA GLY A 57 -5.80 14.60 17.56
C GLY A 57 -5.88 14.14 19.01
N VAL A 58 -6.32 12.90 19.25
CA VAL A 58 -6.49 12.34 20.60
C VAL A 58 -5.19 12.30 21.42
N TRP A 59 -4.03 12.31 20.77
CA TRP A 59 -2.73 12.28 21.47
C TRP A 59 -2.38 13.63 22.12
N GLU A 60 -2.97 14.74 21.69
CA GLU A 60 -2.80 16.04 22.35
C GLU A 60 -3.48 16.06 23.73
N GLU A 61 -4.61 15.35 23.87
CA GLU A 61 -5.29 15.17 25.15
C GLU A 61 -4.42 14.41 26.15
N LEU A 62 -3.60 13.46 25.67
CA LEU A 62 -2.67 12.72 26.52
C LEU A 62 -1.52 13.59 27.03
N LEU A 63 -1.15 14.68 26.34
CA LEU A 63 -0.17 15.65 26.84
C LEU A 63 -0.67 16.39 28.09
N GLN A 64 -1.99 16.42 28.32
CA GLN A 64 -2.59 17.01 29.51
C GLN A 64 -2.58 16.05 30.71
N ILE A 65 -2.32 14.76 30.50
CA ILE A 65 -2.24 13.76 31.56
C ILE A 65 -0.87 13.83 32.22
N LYS A 66 -0.83 14.41 33.43
CA LYS A 66 0.41 14.59 34.21
C LYS A 66 0.62 13.53 35.28
N ASP A 67 -0.32 12.61 35.49
CA ASP A 67 -0.20 11.55 36.51
C ASP A 67 0.93 10.58 36.13
N PRO A 68 2.01 10.47 36.94
CA PRO A 68 3.13 9.57 36.65
C PRO A 68 2.73 8.10 36.48
N LYS A 69 1.62 7.66 37.10
CA LYS A 69 1.13 6.29 36.98
C LYS A 69 0.53 6.00 35.60
N LEU A 70 0.08 7.02 34.89
CA LEU A 70 -0.55 6.89 33.57
C LEU A 70 0.45 7.03 32.42
N LEU A 71 1.64 7.60 32.67
CA LEU A 71 2.67 7.78 31.63
C LEU A 71 3.11 6.45 30.95
N PRO A 72 3.32 5.33 31.66
CA PRO A 72 3.62 4.05 31.02
C PRO A 72 2.48 3.54 30.13
N LEU A 73 1.22 3.84 30.51
CA LEU A 73 0.04 3.45 29.74
C LEU A 73 -0.06 4.24 28.43
N VAL A 74 0.34 5.51 28.42
CA VAL A 74 0.39 6.34 27.20
C VAL A 74 1.32 5.75 26.16
N GLN A 75 2.52 5.32 26.58
CA GLN A 75 3.49 4.67 25.69
C GLN A 75 2.97 3.31 25.20
N GLY A 76 2.38 2.51 26.09
CA GLY A 76 1.75 1.24 25.74
C GLY A 76 0.58 1.40 24.76
N LEU A 77 -0.19 2.49 24.87
CA LEU A 77 -1.34 2.78 24.02
C LEU A 77 -0.91 3.10 22.59
N LYS A 78 0.13 3.95 22.40
CA LYS A 78 0.69 4.23 21.06
C LYS A 78 1.17 2.96 20.37
N ARG A 79 1.89 2.09 21.09
CA ARG A 79 2.30 0.76 20.59
C ARG A 79 1.10 -0.09 20.20
N THR A 80 0.05 -0.11 21.02
CA THR A 80 -1.17 -0.89 20.78
C THR A 80 -1.88 -0.44 19.51
N VAL A 81 -2.01 0.87 19.28
CA VAL A 81 -2.62 1.42 18.06
C VAL A 81 -1.83 1.02 16.82
N LEU A 82 -0.50 1.12 16.85
CA LEU A 82 0.35 0.70 15.73
C LEU A 82 0.22 -0.80 15.45
N ASN A 83 0.24 -1.63 16.49
CA ASN A 83 0.11 -3.09 16.38
C ASN A 83 -1.27 -3.57 15.90
N SER A 84 -2.24 -2.66 15.69
CA SER A 84 -3.51 -2.98 15.02
C SER A 84 -3.34 -3.40 13.55
N ARG A 85 -2.13 -3.24 12.99
CA ARG A 85 -1.76 -3.62 11.62
C ARG A 85 -0.44 -4.40 11.61
N ALA A 86 -0.26 -5.24 10.59
CA ALA A 86 1.00 -5.91 10.34
C ALA A 86 2.11 -4.88 10.05
N GLY A 87 3.35 -5.15 10.50
CA GLY A 87 4.47 -4.21 10.33
C GLY A 87 4.76 -3.82 8.88
N SER A 88 4.53 -4.74 7.93
CA SER A 88 4.62 -4.44 6.49
C SER A 88 3.56 -3.45 6.02
N THR A 89 2.34 -3.53 6.56
CA THR A 89 1.24 -2.60 6.28
C THR A 89 1.51 -1.24 6.89
N ILE A 90 2.03 -1.18 8.13
CA ILE A 90 2.42 0.07 8.78
C ILE A 90 3.43 0.79 7.90
N ARG A 91 4.56 0.15 7.57
CA ARG A 91 5.61 0.75 6.72
C ARG A 91 5.08 1.28 5.40
N LYS A 92 4.19 0.51 4.76
CA LYS A 92 3.53 0.90 3.51
C LYS A 92 2.68 2.16 3.69
N TYR A 93 1.84 2.20 4.73
CA TYR A 93 0.95 3.33 4.99
C TYR A 93 1.71 4.56 5.49
N THR A 94 2.71 4.39 6.35
CA THR A 94 3.67 5.43 6.75
C THR A 94 4.29 6.07 5.52
N GLY A 95 4.88 5.27 4.62
CA GLY A 95 5.48 5.80 3.39
C GLY A 95 4.47 6.53 2.47
N ALA A 96 3.25 6.01 2.34
CA ALA A 96 2.19 6.66 1.58
C ALA A 96 1.71 7.97 2.19
N PHE A 97 1.61 8.03 3.52
CA PHE A 97 1.24 9.22 4.26
C PHE A 97 2.34 10.28 4.18
N SER A 98 3.61 9.91 4.30
CA SER A 98 4.73 10.85 4.16
C SER A 98 4.75 11.52 2.79
N ARG A 99 4.44 10.78 1.71
CA ARG A 99 4.30 11.37 0.36
C ARG A 99 3.17 12.40 0.28
N TRP A 100 2.04 12.13 0.92
CA TRP A 100 0.95 13.10 1.05
C TRP A 100 1.41 14.34 1.85
N LYS A 101 2.00 14.12 3.03
CA LYS A 101 2.44 15.19 3.92
C LYS A 101 3.46 16.11 3.25
N GLN A 102 4.48 15.54 2.62
CA GLN A 102 5.49 16.29 1.88
C GLN A 102 4.83 17.14 0.78
N ARG A 103 3.92 16.55 0.01
CA ARG A 103 3.21 17.27 -1.06
C ARG A 103 2.36 18.42 -0.53
N ALA A 104 1.71 18.22 0.61
CA ALA A 104 0.92 19.25 1.27
C ALA A 104 1.80 20.38 1.81
N ASP A 105 2.91 20.04 2.47
CA ASP A 105 3.84 21.00 3.06
C ASP A 105 4.59 21.82 1.97
N ASP A 106 4.80 21.26 0.77
CA ASP A 106 5.37 21.95 -0.39
C ASP A 106 4.41 22.96 -1.05
N GLN A 107 3.12 22.93 -0.73
CA GLN A 107 2.08 23.71 -1.40
C GLN A 107 1.45 24.76 -0.48
N SER A 108 1.57 26.04 -0.87
CA SER A 108 0.90 27.13 -0.14
C SER A 108 -0.62 26.96 -0.14
N GLY A 109 -1.23 27.06 1.04
CA GLY A 109 -2.68 26.92 1.22
C GLY A 109 -3.18 25.50 1.40
N ILE A 110 -2.29 24.50 1.40
CA ILE A 110 -2.63 23.11 1.69
C ILE A 110 -2.30 22.77 3.13
N GLN A 111 -3.29 22.29 3.87
CA GLN A 111 -3.12 21.79 5.23
C GLN A 111 -2.75 20.29 5.20
N SER A 112 -1.57 19.94 5.72
CA SER A 112 -1.10 18.55 5.81
C SER A 112 -1.79 17.74 6.91
N PHE A 113 -2.13 18.38 8.04
CA PHE A 113 -2.88 17.76 9.14
C PHE A 113 -3.64 18.81 9.99
N PRO A 114 -4.86 18.52 10.50
CA PRO A 114 -5.75 17.42 10.11
C PRO A 114 -6.03 17.42 8.61
N VAL A 115 -6.18 16.25 8.00
CA VAL A 115 -6.33 16.17 6.54
C VAL A 115 -7.69 16.72 6.11
N VAL A 116 -7.67 17.78 5.31
CA VAL A 116 -8.87 18.39 4.71
C VAL A 116 -9.27 17.59 3.47
N PRO A 117 -10.52 17.11 3.34
CA PRO A 117 -10.96 16.26 2.23
C PRO A 117 -10.67 16.84 0.84
N LEU A 118 -10.93 18.15 0.65
CA LEU A 118 -10.66 18.84 -0.62
C LEU A 118 -9.17 18.83 -0.99
N HIS A 119 -8.30 19.12 -0.03
CA HIS A 119 -6.85 19.14 -0.29
C HIS A 119 -6.33 17.75 -0.64
N PHE A 120 -6.85 16.73 0.05
CA PHE A 120 -6.46 15.36 -0.21
C PHE A 120 -6.94 14.88 -1.59
N THR A 121 -8.16 15.23 -2.02
CA THR A 121 -8.64 14.85 -3.35
C THR A 121 -7.87 15.53 -4.48
N LEU A 122 -7.38 16.76 -4.29
CA LEU A 122 -6.43 17.39 -5.23
C LEU A 122 -5.14 16.59 -5.36
N TYR A 123 -4.61 16.08 -4.24
CA TYR A 123 -3.47 15.17 -4.28
C TYR A 123 -3.80 13.83 -4.95
N LEU A 124 -4.98 13.25 -4.70
CA LEU A 124 -5.39 12.01 -5.38
C LEU A 124 -5.47 12.19 -6.90
N GLN A 125 -5.99 13.32 -7.38
CA GLN A 125 -6.00 13.66 -8.80
C GLN A 125 -4.58 13.76 -9.37
N HIS A 126 -3.70 14.48 -8.68
CA HIS A 126 -2.30 14.58 -9.09
C HIS A 126 -1.60 13.22 -9.12
N LEU A 127 -1.83 12.40 -8.09
CA LEU A 127 -1.29 11.05 -7.98
C LEU A 127 -1.80 10.13 -9.08
N SER A 128 -3.10 10.22 -9.44
CA SER A 128 -3.64 9.44 -10.56
C SER A 128 -3.00 9.83 -11.88
N ASP A 129 -2.76 11.12 -12.11
CA ASP A 129 -2.18 11.62 -13.35
C ASP A 129 -0.75 11.11 -13.52
N GLN A 130 0.04 11.10 -12.44
CA GLN A 130 1.42 10.63 -12.44
C GLN A 130 1.56 9.10 -12.47
N ALA A 131 0.86 8.39 -11.58
CA ALA A 131 1.06 6.96 -11.40
C ALA A 131 0.26 6.11 -12.39
N GLN A 132 -0.83 6.66 -12.96
CA GLN A 132 -1.76 5.94 -13.84
C GLN A 132 -2.18 4.57 -13.26
N SER A 133 -2.37 4.52 -11.93
CA SER A 133 -2.54 3.29 -11.18
C SER A 133 -3.67 3.39 -10.16
N ARG A 134 -4.67 2.52 -10.32
CA ARG A 134 -5.77 2.36 -9.37
C ARG A 134 -5.25 2.01 -7.97
N ALA A 135 -4.25 1.12 -7.90
CA ALA A 135 -3.68 0.66 -6.64
C ALA A 135 -2.98 1.79 -5.87
N ALA A 136 -2.36 2.75 -6.58
CA ALA A 136 -1.73 3.90 -5.94
C ALA A 136 -2.75 4.82 -5.26
N VAL A 137 -3.89 5.07 -5.92
CA VAL A 137 -5.00 5.86 -5.36
C VAL A 137 -5.60 5.16 -4.14
N GLU A 138 -5.87 3.86 -4.24
CA GLU A 138 -6.38 3.05 -3.11
C GLU A 138 -5.41 3.02 -1.93
N GLU A 139 -4.11 2.88 -2.19
CA GLU A 139 -3.08 2.91 -1.16
C GLU A 139 -3.05 4.24 -0.42
N ALA A 140 -3.09 5.37 -1.14
CA ALA A 140 -3.09 6.69 -0.53
C ALA A 140 -4.32 6.90 0.38
N ILE A 141 -5.51 6.51 -0.10
CA ILE A 141 -6.75 6.61 0.68
C ILE A 141 -6.65 5.76 1.95
N ASN A 142 -6.19 4.52 1.83
CA ASN A 142 -6.08 3.61 2.96
C ASN A 142 -5.06 4.11 4.00
N ALA A 143 -3.93 4.65 3.53
CA ALA A 143 -2.90 5.20 4.39
C ALA A 143 -3.40 6.39 5.21
N VAL A 144 -4.02 7.39 4.56
CA VAL A 144 -4.56 8.56 5.25
C VAL A 144 -5.72 8.19 6.17
N SER A 145 -6.61 7.27 5.75
CA SER A 145 -7.68 6.76 6.61
C SER A 145 -7.14 6.10 7.87
N TRP A 146 -6.08 5.29 7.75
CA TRP A 146 -5.46 4.64 8.90
C TRP A 146 -4.81 5.65 9.84
N VAL A 147 -4.09 6.66 9.32
CA VAL A 147 -3.51 7.73 10.16
C VAL A 147 -4.61 8.50 10.87
N ASN A 148 -5.68 8.90 10.19
CA ASN A 148 -6.82 9.56 10.84
C ASN A 148 -7.38 8.72 12.00
N GLN A 149 -7.62 7.41 11.77
CA GLN A 149 -8.08 6.51 12.81
C GLN A 149 -7.11 6.40 13.98
N ALA A 150 -5.81 6.30 13.70
CA ALA A 150 -4.76 6.27 14.71
C ALA A 150 -4.72 7.56 15.56
N MET A 151 -5.22 8.68 15.01
CA MET A 151 -5.34 9.98 15.69
C MET A 151 -6.71 10.21 16.35
N GLY A 152 -7.60 9.21 16.34
CA GLY A 152 -8.97 9.32 16.86
C GLY A 152 -9.93 10.11 15.96
N LEU A 153 -9.54 10.38 14.71
CA LEU A 153 -10.35 11.09 13.72
C LEU A 153 -11.13 10.11 12.82
N GLN A 154 -12.16 10.63 12.14
CA GLN A 154 -12.89 9.85 11.14
C GLN A 154 -11.97 9.53 9.93
N PRO A 155 -11.99 8.28 9.44
CA PRO A 155 -11.22 7.90 8.26
C PRO A 155 -11.67 8.69 7.03
N ILE A 156 -10.71 9.24 6.29
CA ILE A 156 -10.99 10.09 5.10
C ILE A 156 -11.77 9.34 4.02
N SER A 157 -11.63 8.01 3.95
CA SER A 157 -12.40 7.15 3.04
C SER A 157 -13.90 7.15 3.31
N GLN A 158 -14.37 7.66 4.45
CA GLN A 158 -15.79 7.79 4.74
C GLN A 158 -16.39 9.13 4.29
N ASP A 159 -15.56 10.12 3.97
CA ASP A 159 -16.00 11.41 3.46
C ASP A 159 -16.73 11.26 2.10
N PRO A 160 -17.94 11.86 1.93
CA PRO A 160 -18.71 11.72 0.69
C PRO A 160 -17.99 12.25 -0.56
N PHE A 161 -17.23 13.34 -0.42
CA PHE A 161 -16.52 13.94 -1.55
C PHE A 161 -15.33 13.07 -1.96
N VAL A 162 -14.56 12.56 -0.99
CA VAL A 162 -13.46 11.62 -1.23
C VAL A 162 -13.97 10.34 -1.90
N LYS A 163 -15.10 9.78 -1.46
CA LYS A 163 -15.72 8.61 -2.11
C LYS A 163 -16.06 8.87 -3.57
N THR A 164 -16.65 10.03 -3.84
CA THR A 164 -17.06 10.42 -5.21
C THR A 164 -15.84 10.56 -6.11
N VAL A 165 -14.79 11.26 -5.65
CA VAL A 165 -13.55 11.42 -6.41
C VAL A 165 -12.84 10.08 -6.61
N ALA A 166 -12.74 9.26 -5.56
CA ALA A 166 -12.12 7.95 -5.65
C ALA A 166 -12.81 7.07 -6.69
N ALA A 167 -14.15 7.02 -6.69
CA ALA A 167 -14.90 6.26 -7.69
C ALA A 167 -14.61 6.76 -9.12
N GLY A 168 -14.61 8.08 -9.33
CA GLY A 168 -14.30 8.68 -10.63
C GLY A 168 -12.89 8.35 -11.12
N LEU A 169 -11.88 8.50 -10.25
CA LEU A 169 -10.49 8.17 -10.56
C LEU A 169 -10.30 6.68 -10.85
N GLN A 170 -10.88 5.81 -10.03
CA GLN A 170 -10.78 4.36 -10.23
C GLN A 170 -11.45 3.92 -11.53
N GLN A 171 -12.56 4.54 -11.92
CA GLN A 171 -13.23 4.28 -13.19
C GLN A 171 -12.40 4.80 -14.38
N ALA A 172 -11.84 6.01 -14.29
CA ALA A 172 -10.98 6.56 -15.34
C ALA A 172 -9.71 5.73 -15.55
N LEU A 173 -9.15 5.18 -14.48
CA LEU A 173 -7.97 4.32 -14.51
C LEU A 173 -8.28 2.86 -14.83
N ALA A 174 -9.56 2.48 -14.93
CA ALA A 174 -9.96 1.11 -15.22
C ALA A 174 -9.58 0.74 -16.66
N LYS A 175 -8.64 -0.20 -16.80
CA LYS A 175 -8.37 -0.85 -18.09
C LYS A 175 -9.31 -2.04 -18.23
N PRO A 176 -10.29 -2.01 -19.14
CA PRO A 176 -11.14 -3.18 -19.36
C PRO A 176 -10.27 -4.35 -19.87
N LYS A 177 -10.17 -5.42 -19.08
CA LYS A 177 -9.65 -6.69 -19.57
C LYS A 177 -10.69 -7.26 -20.52
N LYS A 178 -10.48 -7.11 -21.83
CA LYS A 178 -11.23 -7.91 -22.82
C LYS A 178 -10.87 -9.36 -22.56
N LYS A 179 -11.78 -10.14 -21.97
CA LYS A 179 -11.66 -11.60 -21.95
C LYS A 179 -11.84 -12.06 -23.39
N GLU A 180 -10.99 -12.94 -23.87
CA GLU A 180 -11.17 -13.56 -25.17
C GLU A 180 -12.54 -14.29 -25.19
N PRO A 181 -13.32 -14.15 -26.27
CA PRO A 181 -14.59 -14.84 -26.36
C PRO A 181 -14.34 -16.34 -26.31
N VAL A 182 -15.10 -17.06 -25.49
CA VAL A 182 -15.17 -18.52 -25.57
C VAL A 182 -15.65 -18.86 -26.97
N THR A 183 -14.98 -19.80 -27.64
CA THR A 183 -15.37 -20.26 -28.97
C THR A 183 -15.83 -21.71 -28.93
N ALA A 184 -16.61 -22.13 -29.93
CA ALA A 184 -17.01 -23.52 -30.08
C ALA A 184 -15.81 -24.47 -30.22
N ALA A 185 -14.69 -24.01 -30.79
CA ALA A 185 -13.45 -24.78 -30.91
C ALA A 185 -12.85 -25.06 -29.52
N MET A 186 -12.74 -24.05 -28.65
CA MET A 186 -12.22 -24.23 -27.28
C MET A 186 -13.06 -25.21 -26.46
N LEU A 187 -14.38 -25.22 -26.63
CA LEU A 187 -15.27 -26.17 -25.97
C LEU A 187 -15.09 -27.59 -26.51
N ARG A 188 -14.81 -27.72 -27.81
CA ARG A 188 -14.51 -29.00 -28.42
C ARG A 188 -13.19 -29.56 -27.91
N ASP A 189 -12.15 -28.72 -27.82
CA ASP A 189 -10.87 -29.09 -27.24
C ASP A 189 -11.01 -29.52 -25.77
N LEU A 190 -11.90 -28.89 -24.99
CA LEU A 190 -12.20 -29.30 -23.62
C LEU A 190 -12.86 -30.68 -23.53
N VAL A 191 -13.80 -30.96 -24.44
CA VAL A 191 -14.46 -32.27 -24.53
C VAL A 191 -13.45 -33.34 -24.95
N ASP A 192 -12.60 -33.04 -25.93
CA ASP A 192 -11.59 -33.97 -26.43
C ASP A 192 -10.50 -34.24 -25.37
N ALA A 193 -10.08 -33.21 -24.63
CA ALA A 193 -9.11 -33.32 -23.53
C ALA A 193 -9.64 -34.12 -22.32
N ALA A 194 -10.96 -34.14 -22.10
CA ALA A 194 -11.59 -34.97 -21.06
C ALA A 194 -11.50 -36.48 -21.35
N GLY A 195 -11.29 -36.86 -22.62
CA GLY A 195 -11.14 -38.25 -23.04
C GLY A 195 -12.40 -39.10 -22.82
N LEU A 196 -12.22 -40.42 -22.86
CA LEU A 196 -13.33 -41.40 -22.83
C LEU A 196 -13.82 -41.76 -21.41
N THR A 197 -13.05 -41.44 -20.38
CA THR A 197 -13.38 -41.75 -18.97
C THR A 197 -13.18 -40.54 -18.05
N PRO A 198 -13.85 -39.41 -18.31
CA PRO A 198 -13.75 -38.24 -17.45
C PRO A 198 -14.34 -38.49 -16.06
N SER A 199 -13.78 -37.84 -15.05
CA SER A 199 -14.39 -37.81 -13.73
C SER A 199 -15.76 -37.13 -13.76
N LEU A 200 -16.65 -37.48 -12.83
CA LEU A 200 -17.97 -36.82 -12.71
C LEU A 200 -17.86 -35.29 -12.57
N SER A 201 -16.82 -34.82 -11.88
CA SER A 201 -16.54 -33.38 -11.73
C SER A 201 -16.19 -32.73 -13.08
N SER A 202 -15.30 -33.36 -13.85
CA SER A 202 -14.90 -32.90 -15.18
C SER A 202 -16.09 -32.87 -16.14
N THR A 203 -16.90 -33.93 -16.15
CA THR A 203 -18.11 -34.04 -16.97
C THR A 203 -19.11 -32.92 -16.64
N ARG A 204 -19.35 -32.66 -15.35
CA ARG A 204 -20.24 -31.58 -14.90
C ARG A 204 -19.75 -30.21 -15.37
N THR A 205 -18.46 -29.91 -15.17
CA THR A 205 -17.89 -28.61 -15.55
C THR A 205 -17.94 -28.38 -17.06
N ILE A 206 -17.62 -29.40 -17.86
CA ILE A 206 -17.68 -29.32 -19.33
C ILE A 206 -19.13 -29.17 -19.81
N ALA A 207 -20.07 -29.94 -19.25
CA ALA A 207 -21.48 -29.81 -19.59
C ALA A 207 -22.02 -28.42 -19.25
N MET A 208 -21.68 -27.86 -18.08
CA MET A 208 -22.05 -26.50 -17.71
C MET A 208 -21.47 -25.46 -18.68
N ALA A 209 -20.20 -25.61 -19.07
CA ALA A 209 -19.56 -24.69 -20.02
C ALA A 209 -20.22 -24.74 -21.41
N VAL A 210 -20.53 -25.95 -21.91
CA VAL A 210 -21.21 -26.14 -23.20
C VAL A 210 -22.64 -25.60 -23.17
N ILE A 211 -23.40 -25.86 -22.10
CA ILE A 211 -24.77 -25.36 -21.94
C ILE A 211 -24.76 -23.84 -21.83
N ALA A 212 -23.88 -23.27 -21.00
CA ALA A 212 -23.77 -21.82 -20.84
C ALA A 212 -23.41 -21.12 -22.16
N PHE A 213 -22.52 -21.72 -22.96
CA PHE A 213 -22.17 -21.21 -24.27
C PHE A 213 -23.31 -21.31 -25.29
N ALA A 214 -23.97 -22.47 -25.38
CA ALA A 214 -25.03 -22.71 -26.36
C ALA A 214 -26.31 -21.88 -26.06
N ALA A 215 -26.60 -21.64 -24.78
CA ALA A 215 -27.78 -20.91 -24.33
C ALA A 215 -27.49 -19.45 -23.92
N PHE A 216 -26.26 -18.95 -24.12
CA PHE A 216 -25.83 -17.60 -23.74
C PHE A 216 -26.09 -17.24 -22.26
N LEU A 217 -25.98 -18.23 -21.37
CA LEU A 217 -26.27 -18.06 -19.96
C LEU A 217 -25.13 -17.35 -19.24
N ARG A 218 -25.48 -16.49 -18.28
CA ARG A 218 -24.53 -15.89 -17.35
C ARG A 218 -24.45 -16.74 -16.10
N PHE A 219 -23.25 -16.88 -15.57
CA PHE A 219 -23.06 -17.41 -14.23
C PHE A 219 -23.37 -16.30 -13.23
N ASP A 220 -24.22 -16.61 -12.25
CA ASP A 220 -24.49 -15.75 -11.11
C ASP A 220 -23.89 -16.45 -9.89
N GLU A 221 -22.90 -15.80 -9.25
CA GLU A 221 -22.36 -16.28 -7.97
C GLU A 221 -23.26 -15.74 -6.85
N PRO A 222 -23.76 -16.60 -5.94
CA PRO A 222 -24.47 -16.13 -4.75
C PRO A 222 -23.56 -15.36 -3.78
#